data_AF-A0A7C7PH66-F1
#
_entry.id   AF-A0A7C7PH66-F1
#
_cell.length_a   1.000
_cell.length_b   1.000
_cell.length_c   1.000
_cell.angle_alpha   90.00
_cell.angle_beta   90.00
_cell.angle_gamma   90.00
#
_symmetry.space_group_name_H-M   'P 1'
#
loop_
_entity.id
_entity.type
_entity.pdbx_description
1 polymer ?
#
loop_
_entity_poly.entity_id
_entity_poly.type
_entity_poly.pdbx_seq_one_letter_code
_entity_poly.pdbx_strand_id
1 'polypeptide(L)'
;VYLWISSTKEAEEPELMGPSLAIGEQSKLVRRLLVLSLFIYSAIVIIVAAHPFVEALVESGLELGIDEFILIQWIAPLASESPEIIIAVLFTLRANAVAGLTTLISAEVNQLTLLVGSMVGVFSLSAGEILSFPLNHMQSVEFLLTAAVSGLGVMFLIHRVINWKAGLILLVLFIAHLPFTDSSERLYFTYIYLAIGAVYGIFFLYQWKSGKLSTGNDPD
;
A
#
# COMPACT_ATOMS: atom_id res chain seq x y z
N VAL A 1 -5.97 10.93 -13.42
CA VAL A 1 -7.44 10.79 -13.24
C VAL A 1 -7.81 10.63 -11.77
N TYR A 2 -7.28 9.63 -11.04
CA TYR A 2 -7.57 9.43 -9.62
C TYR A 2 -7.38 10.69 -8.74
N LEU A 3 -6.18 11.31 -8.78
CA LEU A 3 -5.88 12.51 -7.99
C LEU A 3 -6.82 13.69 -8.29
N TRP A 4 -7.25 13.85 -9.54
CA TRP A 4 -8.21 14.88 -9.92
C TRP A 4 -9.58 14.60 -9.31
N ILE A 5 -10.11 13.38 -9.43
CA ILE A 5 -11.39 13.01 -8.82
C ILE A 5 -11.33 13.14 -7.29
N SER A 6 -10.18 12.83 -6.68
CA SER A 6 -10.00 12.98 -5.24
C SER A 6 -10.00 14.45 -4.81
N SER A 7 -9.41 15.36 -5.61
CA SER A 7 -9.35 16.79 -5.27
C SER A 7 -10.70 17.50 -5.37
N THR A 8 -11.71 16.89 -5.98
CA THR A 8 -13.06 17.46 -6.11
C THR A 8 -14.04 16.99 -5.04
N LYS A 9 -13.62 16.08 -4.14
CA LYS A 9 -14.45 15.63 -3.01
C LYS A 9 -14.40 16.66 -1.88
N GLU A 10 -15.49 16.75 -1.09
CA GLU A 10 -15.50 17.56 0.12
C GLU A 10 -14.38 17.09 1.06
N ALA A 11 -13.47 18.01 1.39
CA ALA A 11 -12.42 17.77 2.35
C ALA A 11 -12.91 18.25 3.72
N GLU A 12 -12.99 17.33 4.68
CA GLU A 12 -13.16 17.70 6.09
C GLU A 12 -11.94 18.50 6.56
N GLU A 13 -12.14 19.48 7.45
CA GLU A 13 -11.00 20.17 8.05
C GLU A 13 -10.16 19.15 8.83
N PRO A 14 -8.85 19.03 8.54
CA PRO A 14 -8.02 18.05 9.21
C PRO A 14 -7.88 18.42 10.69
N GLU A 15 -8.21 17.49 11.58
CA GLU A 15 -7.93 17.62 13.00
C GLU A 15 -6.42 17.56 13.23
N LEU A 16 -5.81 18.72 13.50
CA LEU A 16 -4.38 18.81 13.78
C LEU A 16 -4.08 18.31 15.19
N MET A 17 -2.99 17.56 15.32
CA MET A 17 -2.61 16.90 16.57
C MET A 17 -1.10 16.81 16.76
N GLY A 18 -0.65 16.88 18.01
CA GLY A 18 0.78 16.73 18.36
C GLY A 18 1.67 17.73 17.60
N PRO A 19 2.74 17.26 16.91
CA PRO A 19 3.62 18.15 16.15
C PRO A 19 2.89 18.97 15.08
N SER A 20 1.86 18.41 14.44
CA SER A 20 1.09 19.12 13.42
C SER A 20 0.26 20.27 14.00
N LEU A 21 -0.27 20.11 15.23
CA LEU A 21 -0.97 21.18 15.95
C LEU A 21 -0.01 22.29 16.37
N ALA A 22 1.14 21.92 16.95
CA ALA A 22 2.16 22.88 17.37
C ALA A 22 2.67 23.77 16.21
N ILE A 23 2.78 23.20 15.00
CA ILE A 23 3.08 23.94 13.76
C ILE A 23 1.86 24.73 13.28
N GLY A 24 0.66 24.14 13.39
CA GLY A 24 -0.61 24.74 12.99
C GLY A 24 -0.96 26.05 13.70
N GLU A 25 -0.64 26.14 14.99
CA GLU A 25 -0.88 27.29 15.89
C GLU A 25 0.07 28.48 15.62
N GLN A 26 1.14 28.29 14.85
CA GLN A 26 2.08 29.36 14.54
C GLN A 26 1.47 30.41 13.59
N SER A 27 2.05 31.61 13.59
CA SER A 27 1.68 32.66 12.63
C SER A 27 1.86 32.17 11.19
N LYS A 28 1.03 32.67 10.25
CA LYS A 28 0.96 32.17 8.86
C LYS A 28 2.32 32.09 8.15
N LEU A 29 3.21 33.06 8.39
CA LEU A 29 4.56 33.08 7.81
C LEU A 29 5.45 32.01 8.43
N VAL A 30 5.49 31.92 9.76
CA VAL A 30 6.29 30.94 10.50
C VAL A 30 5.85 29.52 10.16
N ARG A 31 4.53 29.26 10.14
CA ARG A 31 3.97 27.95 9.78
C ARG A 31 4.40 27.51 8.38
N ARG A 32 4.31 28.40 7.38
CA ARG A 32 4.71 28.09 6.00
C ARG A 32 6.20 27.83 5.89
N LEU A 33 7.03 28.64 6.54
CA LEU A 33 8.47 28.44 6.56
C LEU A 33 8.83 27.10 7.22
N LEU A 34 8.26 26.77 8.37
CA LEU A 34 8.48 25.49 9.04
C LEU A 34 8.11 24.31 8.14
N VAL A 35 6.91 24.32 7.54
CA VAL A 35 6.46 23.24 6.65
C VAL A 35 7.38 23.11 5.43
N LEU A 36 7.75 24.22 4.78
CA LEU A 36 8.66 24.19 3.63
C LEU A 36 10.06 23.71 4.01
N SER A 37 10.59 24.16 5.14
CA SER A 37 11.89 23.71 5.64
C SER A 37 11.89 22.22 5.96
N LEU A 38 10.85 21.71 6.62
CA LEU A 38 10.69 20.28 6.90
C LEU A 38 10.59 19.47 5.60
N PHE A 39 9.85 19.98 4.60
CA PHE A 39 9.70 19.31 3.31
C PHE A 39 11.03 19.22 2.56
N ILE A 40 11.75 20.34 2.44
CA ILE A 40 13.06 20.40 1.76
C ILE A 40 14.09 19.54 2.50
N TYR A 41 14.14 19.64 3.83
CA TYR A 41 15.05 18.85 4.64
C TYR A 41 14.80 17.35 4.46
N SER A 42 13.53 16.91 4.54
CA SER A 42 13.16 15.50 4.35
C SER A 42 13.51 15.02 2.94
N ALA A 43 13.25 15.82 1.91
CA ALA A 43 13.60 15.48 0.53
C ALA A 43 15.12 15.29 0.35
N ILE A 44 15.94 16.19 0.93
CA ILE A 44 17.40 16.07 0.90
C ILE A 44 17.85 14.79 1.62
N VAL A 45 17.30 14.53 2.81
CA VAL A 45 17.64 13.32 3.58
C VAL A 45 17.28 12.06 2.79
N ILE A 46 16.10 11.99 2.18
CA ILE A 46 15.70 10.83 1.36
C ILE A 46 16.66 10.64 0.19
N ILE A 47 16.99 11.69 -0.56
CA ILE A 47 17.90 11.60 -1.72
C ILE A 47 19.29 11.11 -1.30
N VAL A 48 19.82 11.64 -0.20
CA VAL A 48 21.17 11.29 0.28
C VAL A 48 21.19 9.90 0.92
N ALA A 49 20.13 9.49 1.60
CA ALA A 49 20.09 8.23 2.36
C ALA A 49 19.62 7.03 1.55
N ALA A 50 18.84 7.21 0.46
CA ALA A 50 18.21 6.10 -0.25
C ALA A 50 19.21 5.05 -0.79
N HIS A 51 20.29 5.50 -1.46
CA HIS A 51 21.28 4.58 -2.01
C HIS A 51 22.13 3.88 -0.93
N PRO A 52 22.72 4.60 0.06
CA PRO A 52 23.45 3.95 1.15
C PRO A 52 22.57 3.00 1.97
N PHE A 53 21.28 3.31 2.12
CA PHE A 53 20.34 2.43 2.82
C PHE A 53 20.20 1.07 2.13
N VAL A 54 19.98 1.06 0.81
CA VAL A 54 19.84 -0.19 0.05
C VAL A 54 21.14 -0.99 0.05
N GLU A 55 22.28 -0.33 -0.16
CA GLU A 55 23.59 -1.00 -0.12
C GLU A 55 23.86 -1.63 1.26
N ALA A 56 23.69 -0.86 2.33
CA ALA A 56 23.91 -1.35 3.69
C ALA A 56 22.95 -2.49 4.07
N LEU A 57 21.70 -2.44 3.58
CA LEU A 57 20.72 -3.50 3.80
C LEU A 57 21.15 -4.81 3.14
N VAL A 58 21.57 -4.75 1.86
CA VAL A 58 22.02 -5.93 1.11
C VAL A 58 23.31 -6.48 1.71
N GLU A 59 24.30 -5.63 1.98
CA GLU A 59 25.59 -6.03 2.58
C GLU A 59 25.37 -6.72 3.94
N SER A 60 24.61 -6.10 4.84
CA SER A 60 24.33 -6.66 6.17
C SER A 60 23.54 -7.98 6.08
N GLY A 61 22.58 -8.07 5.17
CA GLY A 61 21.77 -9.27 5.03
C GLY A 61 22.54 -10.45 4.43
N LEU A 62 23.45 -10.19 3.48
CA LEU A 62 24.35 -11.21 2.93
C LEU A 62 25.31 -11.77 3.99
N GLU A 63 25.85 -10.93 4.88
CA GLU A 63 26.65 -11.38 6.02
C GLU A 63 25.88 -12.31 6.98
N LEU A 64 24.56 -12.09 7.09
CA LEU A 64 23.65 -12.92 7.89
C LEU A 64 23.12 -14.15 7.14
N GLY A 65 23.50 -14.34 5.87
CA GLY A 65 23.02 -15.43 5.02
C GLY A 65 21.55 -15.30 4.61
N ILE A 66 21.00 -14.09 4.61
CA ILE A 66 19.64 -13.80 4.15
C ILE A 66 19.67 -13.57 2.64
N ASP A 67 18.72 -14.16 1.93
CA ASP A 67 18.59 -14.01 0.49
C ASP A 67 18.28 -12.56 0.09
N GLU A 68 18.97 -12.07 -0.94
CA GLU A 68 18.82 -10.69 -1.46
C GLU A 68 17.38 -10.37 -1.87
N PHE A 69 16.67 -11.36 -2.43
CA PHE A 69 15.26 -11.22 -2.77
C PHE A 69 14.42 -10.88 -1.54
N ILE A 70 14.66 -11.54 -0.40
CA ILE A 70 13.92 -11.26 0.84
C ILE A 70 14.23 -9.86 1.37
N LEU A 71 15.51 -9.45 1.30
CA LEU A 71 15.94 -8.13 1.74
C LEU A 71 15.26 -7.02 0.93
N ILE A 72 15.32 -7.11 -0.40
CA ILE A 72 14.78 -6.09 -1.30
C ILE A 72 13.25 -6.13 -1.34
N GLN A 73 12.63 -7.32 -1.38
CA GLN A 73 11.19 -7.46 -1.52
C GLN A 73 10.42 -7.19 -0.23
N TRP A 74 11.01 -7.52 0.93
CA TRP A 74 10.28 -7.47 2.20
C TRP A 74 10.87 -6.50 3.20
N ILE A 75 12.19 -6.57 3.44
CA ILE A 75 12.79 -5.77 4.51
C ILE A 75 12.88 -4.30 4.13
N ALA A 76 13.30 -3.98 2.91
CA ALA A 76 13.35 -2.60 2.41
C ALA A 76 11.96 -1.92 2.47
N PRO A 77 10.89 -2.49 1.88
CA PRO A 77 9.55 -1.90 1.97
C PRO A 77 9.04 -1.83 3.42
N LEU A 78 9.26 -2.85 4.23
CA LEU A 78 8.83 -2.81 5.63
C LEU A 78 9.46 -1.62 6.36
N ALA A 79 10.76 -1.37 6.16
CA ALA A 79 11.45 -0.25 6.78
C ALA A 79 10.98 1.11 6.21
N SER A 80 10.83 1.23 4.89
CA SER A 80 10.44 2.50 4.25
C SER A 80 8.98 2.88 4.51
N GLU A 81 8.08 1.90 4.59
CA GLU A 81 6.63 2.11 4.78
C GLU A 81 6.23 2.11 6.28
N SER A 82 7.11 1.66 7.18
CA SER A 82 6.85 1.64 8.64
C SER A 82 6.34 2.98 9.20
N PRO A 83 6.92 4.15 8.87
CA PRO A 83 6.42 5.44 9.37
C PRO A 83 4.95 5.68 9.01
N GLU A 84 4.53 5.31 7.79
CA GLU A 84 3.15 5.46 7.33
C GLU A 84 2.21 4.49 8.05
N ILE A 85 2.61 3.22 8.17
CA ILE A 85 1.85 2.19 8.91
C ILE A 85 1.62 2.62 10.36
N ILE A 86 2.65 3.17 11.02
CA ILE A 86 2.54 3.69 12.40
C ILE A 86 1.47 4.78 12.49
N ILE A 87 1.42 5.72 11.53
CA ILE A 87 0.42 6.79 11.52
C ILE A 87 -1.00 6.22 11.32
N ALA A 88 -1.18 5.25 10.42
CA ALA A 88 -2.48 4.59 10.23
C ALA A 88 -2.94 3.82 11.48
N VAL A 89 -2.02 3.16 12.19
CA VAL A 89 -2.28 2.51 13.47
C VAL A 89 -2.66 3.53 14.54
N LEU A 90 -1.95 4.66 14.62
CA LEU A 90 -2.27 5.73 15.58
C LEU A 90 -3.67 6.31 15.37
N PHE A 91 -4.12 6.49 14.12
CA PHE A 91 -5.50 6.89 13.83
C PHE A 91 -6.51 5.83 14.29
N THR A 92 -6.22 4.57 14.00
CA THR A 92 -7.09 3.44 14.39
C THR A 92 -7.22 3.32 15.92
N LEU A 93 -6.10 3.43 16.66
CA LEU A 93 -6.08 3.38 18.12
C LEU A 93 -6.82 4.55 18.78
N ARG A 94 -7.01 5.66 18.07
CA ARG A 94 -7.78 6.83 18.53
C ARG A 94 -9.24 6.78 18.10
N ALA A 95 -9.77 5.58 17.82
CA ALA A 95 -11.13 5.36 17.36
C ALA A 95 -11.46 6.00 15.99
N ASN A 96 -10.45 6.36 15.18
CA ASN A 96 -10.63 6.81 13.81
C ASN A 96 -10.11 5.75 12.82
N ALA A 97 -10.72 4.56 12.87
CA ALA A 97 -10.37 3.44 12.00
C ALA A 97 -10.63 3.74 10.51
N VAL A 98 -11.60 4.61 10.20
CA VAL A 98 -11.91 5.02 8.83
C VAL A 98 -10.78 5.86 8.23
N ALA A 99 -10.23 6.82 8.98
CA ALA A 99 -9.07 7.58 8.53
C ALA A 99 -7.85 6.67 8.31
N GLY A 100 -7.54 5.79 9.28
CA GLY A 100 -6.43 4.83 9.15
C GLY A 100 -6.57 3.94 7.92
N LEU A 101 -7.76 3.38 7.69
CA LEU A 101 -8.04 2.56 6.51
C LEU A 101 -7.97 3.37 5.21
N THR A 102 -8.48 4.60 5.20
CA THR A 102 -8.45 5.47 4.02
C THR A 102 -7.02 5.85 3.64
N THR A 103 -6.16 6.13 4.64
CA THR A 103 -4.73 6.35 4.44
C THR A 103 -4.08 5.14 3.78
N LEU A 104 -4.26 3.94 4.34
CA LEU A 104 -3.67 2.71 3.78
C LEU A 104 -4.16 2.40 2.36
N ILE A 105 -5.47 2.54 2.10
CA ILE A 105 -6.02 2.33 0.75
C ILE A 105 -5.45 3.35 -0.22
N SER A 106 -5.32 4.62 0.18
CA SER A 106 -4.74 5.66 -0.67
C SER A 106 -3.27 5.39 -0.98
N ALA A 107 -2.51 4.88 -0.01
CA ALA A 107 -1.11 4.49 -0.17
C ALA A 107 -0.98 3.37 -1.22
N GLU A 108 -1.77 2.31 -1.07
CA GLU A 108 -1.82 1.18 -2.01
C GLU A 108 -2.19 1.62 -3.43
N VAL A 109 -3.19 2.48 -3.60
CA VAL A 109 -3.54 3.03 -4.92
C VAL A 109 -2.36 3.79 -5.52
N ASN A 110 -1.64 4.57 -4.72
CA ASN A 110 -0.46 5.31 -5.18
C ASN A 110 0.69 4.37 -5.57
N GLN A 111 0.96 3.33 -4.78
CA GLN A 111 2.01 2.34 -5.05
C GLN A 111 1.69 1.48 -6.29
N LEU A 112 0.45 1.05 -6.47
CA LEU A 112 0.06 0.22 -7.61
C LEU A 112 -0.08 1.00 -8.92
N THR A 113 -0.12 2.34 -8.86
CA THR A 113 -0.30 3.18 -10.06
C THR A 113 0.90 4.09 -10.31
N LEU A 114 1.11 5.09 -9.45
CA LEU A 114 2.12 6.11 -9.63
C LEU A 114 3.52 5.53 -9.52
N LEU A 115 3.78 4.68 -8.51
CA LEU A 115 5.10 4.09 -8.33
C LEU A 115 5.46 3.18 -9.50
N VAL A 116 4.59 2.23 -9.88
CA VAL A 116 4.79 1.36 -11.06
C VAL A 116 5.02 2.19 -12.32
N GLY A 117 4.20 3.22 -12.57
CA GLY A 117 4.38 4.10 -13.73
C GLY A 117 5.69 4.89 -13.70
N SER A 118 6.07 5.38 -12.52
CA SER A 118 7.31 6.15 -12.34
C SER A 118 8.55 5.27 -12.57
N MET A 119 8.51 3.99 -12.20
CA MET A 119 9.59 3.04 -12.45
C MET A 119 9.87 2.89 -13.95
N VAL A 120 8.83 2.70 -14.76
CA VAL A 120 8.96 2.62 -16.23
C VAL A 120 9.51 3.93 -16.81
N GLY A 121 9.04 5.07 -16.29
CA GLY A 121 9.49 6.39 -16.72
C GLY A 121 10.96 6.67 -16.39
N VAL A 122 11.38 6.39 -15.16
CA VAL A 122 12.77 6.56 -14.70
C VAL A 122 13.69 5.61 -15.46
N PHE A 123 13.28 4.36 -15.70
CA PHE A 123 14.05 3.39 -16.49
C PHE A 123 14.32 3.92 -17.91
N SER A 124 13.26 4.34 -18.63
CA SER A 124 13.41 4.91 -19.98
C SER A 124 14.25 6.18 -19.98
N LEU A 125 14.05 7.07 -18.99
CA LEU A 125 14.82 8.30 -18.86
C LEU A 125 16.32 8.02 -18.63
N SER A 126 16.63 7.00 -17.81
CA SER A 126 18.01 6.59 -17.53
C SER A 126 18.71 5.97 -18.74
N ALA A 127 17.95 5.29 -19.61
CA ALA A 127 18.45 4.72 -20.86
C ALA A 127 18.60 5.76 -21.99
N GLY A 128 17.91 6.91 -21.89
CA GLY A 128 17.89 7.94 -22.92
C GLY A 128 16.98 7.62 -24.11
N GLU A 129 16.19 6.54 -24.05
CA GLU A 129 15.25 6.10 -25.07
C GLU A 129 13.99 5.49 -24.44
N ILE A 130 12.88 5.47 -25.18
CA ILE A 130 11.62 4.89 -24.70
C ILE A 130 11.71 3.37 -24.80
N LEU A 131 11.83 2.71 -23.65
CA LEU A 131 11.94 1.25 -23.56
C LEU A 131 10.77 0.64 -22.80
N SER A 132 10.41 -0.58 -23.17
CA SER A 132 9.56 -1.42 -22.34
C SER A 132 10.34 -1.90 -21.12
N PHE A 133 9.75 -1.77 -19.93
CA PHE A 133 10.35 -2.30 -18.71
C PHE A 133 10.40 -3.85 -18.79
N PRO A 134 11.59 -4.47 -18.79
CA PRO A 134 11.71 -5.91 -18.97
C PRO A 134 11.29 -6.64 -17.68
N LEU A 135 10.32 -7.55 -17.81
CA LEU A 135 9.94 -8.45 -16.73
C LEU A 135 10.44 -9.86 -17.04
N ASN A 136 11.24 -10.42 -16.13
CA ASN A 136 11.56 -11.84 -16.17
C ASN A 136 10.38 -12.68 -15.65
N HIS A 137 10.51 -14.02 -15.70
CA HIS A 137 9.43 -14.91 -15.28
C HIS A 137 9.04 -14.69 -13.81
N MET A 138 10.02 -14.60 -12.91
CA MET A 138 9.78 -14.36 -11.49
C MET A 138 9.02 -13.05 -11.25
N GLN A 139 9.50 -11.94 -11.82
CA GLN A 139 8.86 -10.63 -11.69
C GLN A 139 7.43 -10.62 -12.24
N SER A 140 7.17 -11.36 -13.32
CA SER A 140 5.82 -11.51 -13.86
C SER A 140 4.90 -12.26 -12.88
N VAL A 141 5.42 -13.29 -12.21
CA VAL A 141 4.71 -14.02 -11.15
C VAL A 141 4.45 -13.12 -9.94
N GLU A 142 5.43 -12.34 -9.50
CA GLU A 142 5.27 -11.37 -8.40
C GLU A 142 4.21 -10.32 -8.70
N PHE A 143 4.23 -9.79 -9.92
CA PHE A 143 3.26 -8.80 -10.36
C PHE A 143 1.84 -9.39 -10.36
N LEU A 144 1.69 -10.63 -10.83
CA LEU A 144 0.42 -11.34 -10.81
C LEU A 144 -0.04 -11.67 -9.38
N LEU A 145 0.87 -12.10 -8.51
CA LEU A 145 0.59 -12.35 -7.10
C LEU A 145 0.10 -11.08 -6.41
N THR A 146 0.80 -9.97 -6.62
CA THR A 146 0.45 -8.65 -6.09
C THR A 146 -0.95 -8.25 -6.57
N ALA A 147 -1.23 -8.39 -7.88
CA ALA A 147 -2.55 -8.13 -8.44
C ALA A 147 -3.65 -9.03 -7.83
N ALA A 148 -3.36 -10.29 -7.54
CA ALA A 148 -4.29 -11.21 -6.89
C ALA A 148 -4.60 -10.80 -5.44
N VAL A 149 -3.58 -10.39 -4.67
CA VAL A 149 -3.76 -9.88 -3.30
C VAL A 149 -4.58 -8.59 -3.31
N SER A 150 -4.22 -7.63 -4.18
CA SER A 150 -4.98 -6.38 -4.33
C SER A 150 -6.42 -6.66 -4.76
N GLY A 151 -6.63 -7.58 -5.71
CA GLY A 151 -7.96 -8.01 -6.15
C GLY A 151 -8.81 -8.57 -5.02
N LEU A 152 -8.23 -9.42 -4.16
CA LEU A 152 -8.91 -9.90 -2.95
C LEU A 152 -9.24 -8.76 -1.97
N GLY A 153 -8.30 -7.82 -1.75
CA GLY A 153 -8.52 -6.63 -0.94
C GLY A 153 -9.69 -5.78 -1.47
N VAL A 154 -9.75 -5.56 -2.78
CA VAL A 154 -10.88 -4.87 -3.43
C VAL A 154 -12.19 -5.63 -3.24
N MET A 155 -12.19 -6.97 -3.36
CA MET A 155 -13.38 -7.76 -3.05
C MET A 155 -13.83 -7.55 -1.60
N PHE A 156 -12.91 -7.55 -0.62
CA PHE A 156 -13.30 -7.29 0.77
C PHE A 156 -13.86 -5.89 0.98
N LEU A 157 -13.32 -4.89 0.28
CA LEU A 157 -13.80 -3.50 0.34
C LEU A 157 -15.19 -3.33 -0.28
N ILE A 158 -15.41 -3.82 -1.50
CA ILE A 158 -16.70 -3.69 -2.22
C ILE A 158 -17.84 -4.33 -1.42
N HIS A 159 -17.58 -5.47 -0.79
CA HIS A 159 -18.57 -6.19 0.01
C HIS A 159 -18.74 -5.62 1.43
N ARG A 160 -17.97 -4.58 1.81
CA ARG A 160 -17.91 -4.01 3.18
C ARG A 160 -17.66 -5.07 4.26
N VAL A 161 -16.89 -6.11 3.93
CA VAL A 161 -16.56 -7.22 4.86
C VAL A 161 -15.22 -7.01 5.57
N ILE A 162 -14.68 -5.79 5.56
CA ILE A 162 -13.45 -5.45 6.28
C ILE A 162 -13.72 -5.55 7.79
N ASN A 163 -13.48 -6.75 8.31
CA ASN A 163 -13.51 -7.10 9.71
C ASN A 163 -12.18 -7.75 10.10
N TRP A 164 -11.98 -8.02 11.39
CA TRP A 164 -10.75 -8.63 11.87
C TRP A 164 -10.43 -9.98 11.21
N LYS A 165 -11.45 -10.75 10.78
CA LYS A 165 -11.26 -12.04 10.09
C LYS A 165 -10.70 -11.83 8.69
N ALA A 166 -11.22 -10.85 7.94
CA ALA A 166 -10.71 -10.50 6.62
C ALA A 166 -9.24 -10.04 6.71
N GLY A 167 -8.93 -9.19 7.69
CA GLY A 167 -7.54 -8.78 7.98
C GLY A 167 -6.66 -9.97 8.37
N LEU A 168 -7.15 -10.88 9.21
CA LEU A 168 -6.42 -12.09 9.60
C LEU A 168 -6.18 -13.03 8.42
N ILE A 169 -7.14 -13.20 7.51
CA ILE A 169 -6.97 -14.01 6.29
C ILE A 169 -5.83 -13.44 5.45
N LEU A 170 -5.84 -12.12 5.18
CA LEU A 170 -4.77 -11.48 4.43
C LEU A 170 -3.42 -11.65 5.12
N LEU A 171 -3.36 -11.41 6.43
CA LEU A 171 -2.13 -11.52 7.21
C LEU A 171 -1.57 -12.94 7.26
N VAL A 172 -2.42 -13.95 7.48
CA VAL A 172 -1.98 -15.35 7.55
C VAL A 172 -1.50 -15.82 6.19
N LEU A 173 -2.22 -15.52 5.10
CA LEU A 173 -1.77 -15.86 3.75
C LEU A 173 -0.47 -15.14 3.40
N PHE A 174 -0.34 -13.87 3.81
CA PHE A 174 0.87 -13.08 3.63
C PHE A 174 2.07 -13.75 4.31
N ILE A 175 1.98 -13.99 5.61
CA ILE A 175 3.04 -14.63 6.40
C ILE A 175 3.36 -16.03 5.86
N ALA A 176 2.34 -16.79 5.46
CA ALA A 176 2.51 -18.13 4.92
C ALA A 176 3.31 -18.14 3.61
N HIS A 177 3.15 -17.14 2.74
CA HIS A 177 3.88 -17.11 1.47
C HIS A 177 5.30 -16.53 1.58
N LEU A 178 5.64 -15.79 2.64
CA LEU A 178 6.95 -15.14 2.81
C LEU A 178 8.18 -16.05 2.60
N PRO A 179 8.26 -17.26 3.19
CA PRO A 179 9.46 -18.10 3.07
C PRO A 179 9.61 -18.75 1.69
N PHE A 180 8.57 -18.72 0.86
CA PHE A 180 8.58 -19.33 -0.46
C PHE A 180 9.10 -18.31 -1.47
N THR A 181 10.30 -18.56 -1.99
CA THR A 181 10.98 -17.69 -2.97
C THR A 181 10.96 -18.28 -4.38
N ASP A 182 10.45 -19.50 -4.58
CA ASP A 182 10.32 -20.10 -5.91
C ASP A 182 9.10 -19.60 -6.68
N SER A 183 9.24 -19.43 -8.00
CA SER A 183 8.16 -18.94 -8.87
C SER A 183 6.95 -19.88 -8.86
N SER A 184 7.15 -21.19 -8.77
CA SER A 184 6.07 -22.17 -8.81
C SER A 184 5.21 -22.10 -7.55
N GLU A 185 5.86 -21.95 -6.40
CA GLU A 185 5.22 -21.86 -5.09
C GLU A 185 4.38 -20.58 -5.01
N ARG A 186 4.94 -19.47 -5.49
CA ARG A 186 4.24 -18.18 -5.54
C ARG A 186 3.04 -18.19 -6.48
N LEU A 187 3.12 -18.90 -7.60
CA LEU A 187 1.97 -19.14 -8.47
C LEU A 187 0.84 -19.90 -7.74
N TYR A 188 1.15 -20.87 -6.89
CA TYR A 188 0.12 -21.53 -6.08
C TYR A 188 -0.58 -20.55 -5.14
N PHE A 189 0.16 -19.67 -4.46
CA PHE A 189 -0.43 -18.62 -3.63
C PHE A 189 -1.29 -17.65 -4.45
N THR A 190 -0.85 -17.26 -5.64
CA THR A 190 -1.65 -16.45 -6.57
C THR A 190 -3.01 -17.09 -6.84
N TYR A 191 -3.04 -18.39 -7.16
CA TYR A 191 -4.29 -19.10 -7.40
C TYR A 191 -5.16 -19.20 -6.14
N ILE A 192 -4.57 -19.34 -4.95
CA ILE A 192 -5.30 -19.33 -3.68
C ILE A 192 -5.98 -17.97 -3.47
N TYR A 193 -5.26 -16.86 -3.64
CA TYR A 193 -5.82 -15.51 -3.52
C TYR A 193 -6.98 -15.29 -4.49
N LEU A 194 -6.80 -15.68 -5.76
CA LEU A 194 -7.84 -15.58 -6.79
C LEU A 194 -9.06 -16.46 -6.48
N ALA A 195 -8.84 -17.69 -6.01
CA ALA A 195 -9.92 -18.61 -5.65
C ALA A 195 -10.75 -18.06 -4.49
N ILE A 196 -10.11 -17.55 -3.44
CA ILE A 196 -10.79 -16.91 -2.31
C ILE A 196 -11.59 -15.69 -2.82
N GLY A 197 -10.96 -14.83 -3.62
CA GLY A 197 -11.63 -13.67 -4.21
C GLY A 197 -12.86 -14.04 -5.03
N ALA A 198 -12.75 -15.08 -5.86
CA ALA A 198 -13.85 -15.61 -6.66
C ALA A 198 -14.98 -16.18 -5.80
N VAL A 199 -14.67 -16.93 -4.74
CA VAL A 199 -15.68 -17.46 -3.80
C VAL A 199 -16.46 -16.33 -3.15
N TYR A 200 -15.78 -15.29 -2.65
CA TYR A 200 -16.45 -14.12 -2.07
C TYR A 200 -17.29 -13.37 -3.11
N GLY A 201 -16.78 -13.21 -4.34
CA GLY A 201 -17.52 -12.57 -5.43
C GLY A 201 -18.78 -13.35 -5.83
N ILE A 202 -18.69 -14.68 -5.99
CA ILE A 202 -19.83 -15.54 -6.32
C ILE A 202 -20.85 -15.54 -5.18
N PHE A 203 -20.40 -15.65 -3.93
CA PHE A 203 -21.27 -15.60 -2.76
C PHE A 203 -22.05 -14.27 -2.69
N PHE A 204 -21.38 -13.16 -2.97
CA PHE A 204 -22.04 -11.86 -3.04
C PHE A 204 -23.05 -11.77 -4.18
N LEU A 205 -22.69 -12.20 -5.39
CA LEU A 205 -23.61 -12.22 -6.54
C LEU A 205 -24.85 -13.07 -6.25
N TYR A 206 -24.67 -14.19 -5.55
CA TYR A 206 -25.77 -15.02 -5.08
C TYR A 206 -26.67 -14.27 -4.09
N GLN A 207 -26.09 -13.61 -3.09
CA GLN A 207 -26.86 -12.82 -2.12
C GLN A 207 -27.62 -11.67 -2.78
N TRP A 208 -26.99 -10.98 -3.73
CA TRP A 208 -27.59 -9.88 -4.47
C TRP A 208 -28.77 -10.37 -5.32
N LYS A 209 -28.57 -11.46 -6.07
CA LYS A 209 -29.63 -12.09 -6.87
C LYS A 209 -30.77 -12.64 -6.00
N SER A 210 -30.47 -13.10 -4.79
CA SER A 210 -31.47 -13.64 -3.85
C SER A 210 -32.31 -12.56 -3.14
N GLY A 211 -32.08 -11.26 -3.42
CA GLY A 211 -32.82 -10.14 -2.83
C GLY A 211 -32.49 -9.84 -1.36
N LYS A 212 -31.61 -10.64 -0.72
CA LYS A 212 -31.22 -10.48 0.70
C LYS A 212 -30.43 -9.20 0.99
N LEU A 213 -29.89 -8.54 -0.04
CA LEU A 213 -29.20 -7.25 0.05
C LEU A 213 -30.13 -6.05 -0.25
N SER A 214 -31.40 -6.29 -0.59
CA SER A 214 -32.35 -5.25 -1.06
C SER A 214 -33.28 -4.69 0.03
N THR A 215 -33.23 -5.16 1.27
CA THR A 215 -34.07 -4.63 2.36
C THR A 215 -33.25 -3.76 3.29
N GLY A 216 -33.05 -2.50 2.89
CA GLY A 216 -32.41 -1.46 3.69
C GLY A 216 -33.03 -0.08 3.43
N ASN A 217 -34.28 -0.04 2.98
CA ASN A 217 -35.14 1.13 2.99
C ASN A 217 -36.43 0.71 3.70
N ASP A 218 -36.42 0.77 5.03
CA ASP A 218 -37.64 1.01 5.80
C ASP A 218 -37.38 2.25 6.65
N PRO A 219 -38.12 3.35 6.44
CA PRO A 219 -38.13 4.48 7.33
C PRO A 219 -39.09 4.19 8.48
N ASP A 220 -38.56 4.11 9.70
CA ASP A 220 -39.26 4.43 10.96
C ASP A 220 -38.26 5.09 11.92
#